data_AF-A0A7C5ULM4-F1
#
_entry.id   AF-A0A7C5ULM4-F1
#
_cell.length_a   1.000
_cell.length_b   1.000
_cell.length_c   1.000
_cell.angle_alpha   90.00
_cell.angle_beta   90.00
_cell.angle_gamma   90.00
#
_symmetry.space_group_name_H-M   'P 1'
#
loop_
_entity.id
_entity.type
_entity.pdbx_description
1 polymer ?
#
loop_
_entity_poly.entity_id
_entity_poly.type
_entity_poly.pdbx_seq_one_letter_code
_entity_poly.pdbx_strand_id
1 'polypeptide(L)'
;MKLVKFEKKLGLTSAVAITVGAVIGVAIFVIVGPMGTKTGAMLPFAFAFAALPAIFGSLVASALGGTMPTDAGGFFYTKNLLGKKSATIASLLVIIGAIGAMVSVSTGVADYLNSYFPTVPRPLIASGLILLTWLVNWLGVIASAKFQVLAVVQFVSAIFIVIIAGIIGGASPDFSQPLPKGLPGFLEASVIAMLTYTGFNIIGELGDEVNNPRKNLPLTIIFGLGIIIITYFSVGWVVAGSLSLEELNRSKVAVLDTALKYLPPWTLHYINLGALSAAITSVNAVFLAVPREFLALSEEKMMPTQIVRFNSKRQNFPLAIAIISIIGCLLTLFNLDAELWGFFCVAGLM
;
A
#
# COMPACT_ATOMS: atom_id res chain seq x y z
N MET A 1 15.68 -27.30 -5.32
CA MET A 1 16.88 -26.71 -4.67
C MET A 1 16.70 -25.20 -4.77
N LYS A 2 16.66 -24.46 -3.66
CA LYS A 2 16.51 -23.00 -3.70
C LYS A 2 17.65 -22.40 -4.54
N LEU A 3 17.32 -21.50 -5.46
CA LEU A 3 18.31 -20.78 -6.28
C LEU A 3 19.13 -19.79 -5.43
N VAL A 4 18.61 -19.41 -4.25
CA VAL A 4 19.08 -18.28 -3.46
C VAL A 4 18.97 -18.54 -1.94
N LYS A 5 19.85 -17.92 -1.16
CA LYS A 5 19.78 -17.85 0.31
C LYS A 5 19.98 -16.40 0.76
N PHE A 6 19.02 -15.84 1.51
CA PHE A 6 19.04 -14.46 1.99
C PHE A 6 19.64 -14.34 3.41
N GLU A 7 20.07 -13.12 3.77
CA GLU A 7 20.52 -12.78 5.12
C GLU A 7 19.34 -12.32 5.99
N LYS A 8 19.21 -12.90 7.18
CA LYS A 8 18.15 -12.55 8.14
C LYS A 8 18.48 -11.23 8.84
N LYS A 9 17.85 -10.14 8.40
CA LYS A 9 18.13 -8.78 8.88
C LYS A 9 16.90 -8.02 9.36
N LEU A 10 15.70 -8.51 9.09
CA LEU A 10 14.46 -7.81 9.44
C LEU A 10 13.95 -8.25 10.82
N GLY A 11 14.02 -7.34 11.79
CA GLY A 11 13.37 -7.52 13.10
C GLY A 11 11.86 -7.27 13.03
N LEU A 12 11.13 -7.59 14.11
CA LEU A 12 9.67 -7.42 14.20
C LEU A 12 9.24 -5.97 13.93
N THR A 13 9.94 -4.99 14.49
CA THR A 13 9.60 -3.56 14.32
C THR A 13 9.75 -3.09 12.88
N SER A 14 10.84 -3.48 12.22
CA SER A 14 11.06 -3.20 10.80
C SER A 14 10.04 -3.92 9.92
N ALA A 15 9.69 -5.15 10.26
CA ALA A 15 8.68 -5.93 9.54
C ALA A 15 7.29 -5.26 9.65
N VAL A 16 6.88 -4.84 10.85
CA VAL A 16 5.64 -4.07 11.07
C VAL A 16 5.68 -2.75 10.31
N ALA A 17 6.80 -2.02 10.34
CA ALA A 17 6.94 -0.77 9.58
C ALA A 17 6.82 -1.00 8.07
N ILE A 18 7.39 -2.09 7.52
CA ILE A 18 7.24 -2.45 6.11
C ILE A 18 5.78 -2.73 5.78
N THR A 19 5.08 -3.53 6.60
CA THR A 19 3.65 -3.83 6.39
C THR A 19 2.79 -2.58 6.48
N VAL A 20 2.95 -1.76 7.54
CA VAL A 20 2.22 -0.51 7.70
C VAL A 20 2.52 0.46 6.55
N GLY A 21 3.78 0.55 6.14
CA GLY A 21 4.23 1.37 5.02
C GLY A 21 3.69 0.98 3.66
N ALA A 22 3.59 -0.33 3.42
CA ALA A 22 3.05 -0.88 2.19
C ALA A 22 1.54 -0.64 2.10
N VAL A 23 0.83 -0.86 3.20
CA VAL A 23 -0.64 -0.88 3.24
C VAL A 23 -1.23 0.52 3.44
N ILE A 24 -0.81 1.27 4.49
CA ILE A 24 -1.33 2.62 4.74
C ILE A 24 -1.13 3.49 3.50
N GLY A 25 0.14 3.56 3.08
CA GLY A 25 0.53 4.08 1.79
C GLY A 25 -0.06 5.45 1.44
N VAL A 26 -0.08 5.76 0.15
CA VAL A 26 -0.78 6.96 -0.34
C VAL A 26 -2.30 6.78 -0.37
N ALA A 27 -2.80 5.54 -0.27
CA ALA A 27 -4.21 5.25 -0.51
C ALA A 27 -5.12 6.08 0.42
N ILE A 28 -4.75 6.21 1.69
CA ILE A 28 -5.49 7.03 2.66
C ILE A 28 -5.53 8.52 2.28
N PHE A 29 -4.51 9.05 1.62
CA PHE A 29 -4.50 10.43 1.16
C PHE A 29 -5.41 10.64 -0.07
N VAL A 30 -5.56 9.62 -0.91
CA VAL A 30 -6.27 9.75 -2.19
C VAL A 30 -7.74 9.40 -2.07
N ILE A 31 -8.09 8.31 -1.39
CA ILE A 31 -9.44 7.75 -1.47
C ILE A 31 -10.43 8.34 -0.45
N VAL A 32 -9.93 8.97 0.59
CA VAL A 32 -10.74 9.48 1.71
C VAL A 32 -11.76 10.51 1.26
N GLY A 33 -11.37 11.43 0.37
CA GLY A 33 -12.29 12.42 -0.21
C GLY A 33 -13.42 11.77 -1.01
N PRO A 34 -13.11 11.01 -2.08
CA PRO A 34 -14.10 10.29 -2.87
C PRO A 34 -15.01 9.34 -2.07
N MET A 35 -14.51 8.71 -1.01
CA MET A 35 -15.36 7.91 -0.12
C MET A 35 -16.26 8.78 0.77
N GLY A 36 -15.73 9.89 1.29
CA GLY A 36 -16.46 10.84 2.11
C GLY A 36 -17.67 11.42 1.38
N THR A 37 -17.57 11.69 0.08
CA THR A 37 -18.71 12.17 -0.72
C THR A 37 -19.84 11.14 -0.88
N LYS A 38 -19.53 9.84 -0.74
CA LYS A 38 -20.50 8.74 -0.81
C LYS A 38 -21.11 8.41 0.56
N THR A 39 -20.34 8.56 1.64
CA THR A 39 -20.69 8.06 2.98
C THR A 39 -21.03 9.15 4.01
N GLY A 40 -20.52 10.37 3.84
CA GLY A 40 -20.67 11.45 4.82
C GLY A 40 -20.13 11.03 6.19
N ALA A 41 -20.94 11.23 7.23
CA ALA A 41 -20.59 10.88 8.61
C ALA A 41 -20.25 9.38 8.82
N MET A 42 -20.70 8.50 7.92
CA MET A 42 -20.46 7.05 8.01
C MET A 42 -19.10 6.59 7.47
N LEU A 43 -18.26 7.51 7.00
CA LEU A 43 -16.91 7.22 6.48
C LEU A 43 -16.05 6.30 7.36
N PRO A 44 -15.88 6.53 8.69
CA PRO A 44 -15.09 5.63 9.54
C PRO A 44 -15.63 4.19 9.56
N PHE A 45 -16.96 4.03 9.50
CA PHE A 45 -17.60 2.72 9.48
C PHE A 45 -17.47 2.01 8.14
N ALA A 46 -17.38 2.75 7.03
CA ALA A 46 -17.05 2.15 5.73
C ALA A 46 -15.64 1.54 5.76
N PHE A 47 -14.65 2.24 6.36
CA PHE A 47 -13.32 1.67 6.59
C PHE A 47 -13.34 0.47 7.54
N ALA A 48 -14.13 0.51 8.61
CA ALA A 48 -14.25 -0.62 9.53
C ALA A 48 -14.87 -1.85 8.86
N PHE A 49 -15.93 -1.66 8.07
CA PHE A 49 -16.58 -2.74 7.33
C PHE A 49 -15.65 -3.34 6.27
N ALA A 50 -14.89 -2.50 5.58
CA ALA A 50 -13.89 -2.92 4.60
C ALA A 50 -12.72 -3.70 5.19
N ALA A 51 -12.48 -3.62 6.51
CA ALA A 51 -11.43 -4.39 7.17
C ALA A 51 -11.77 -5.88 7.30
N LEU A 52 -13.06 -6.27 7.23
CA LEU A 52 -13.49 -7.64 7.54
C LEU A 52 -12.79 -8.70 6.69
N PRO A 53 -12.72 -8.59 5.33
CA PRO A 53 -12.01 -9.56 4.52
C PRO A 53 -10.51 -9.63 4.85
N ALA A 54 -9.89 -8.48 5.14
CA ALA A 54 -8.49 -8.40 5.52
C ALA A 54 -8.22 -9.07 6.87
N ILE A 55 -9.13 -8.97 7.84
CA ILE A 55 -9.04 -9.68 9.12
C ILE A 55 -9.01 -11.19 8.87
N PHE A 56 -9.98 -11.74 8.12
CA PHE A 56 -10.00 -13.17 7.82
C PHE A 56 -8.77 -13.62 7.02
N GLY A 57 -8.39 -12.85 5.99
CA GLY A 57 -7.19 -13.12 5.19
C GLY A 57 -5.90 -13.08 6.03
N SER A 58 -5.81 -12.16 6.99
CA SER A 58 -4.66 -12.03 7.88
C SER A 58 -4.52 -13.21 8.84
N LEU A 59 -5.63 -13.77 9.32
CA LEU A 59 -5.61 -14.97 10.15
C LEU A 59 -5.04 -16.16 9.36
N VAL A 60 -5.53 -16.38 8.14
CA VAL A 60 -5.02 -17.43 7.25
C VAL A 60 -3.54 -17.22 6.92
N ALA A 61 -3.17 -16.00 6.51
CA ALA A 61 -1.78 -15.66 6.19
C ALA A 61 -0.85 -15.80 7.41
N SER A 62 -1.30 -15.43 8.61
CA SER A 62 -0.53 -15.57 9.83
C SER A 62 -0.28 -17.04 10.18
N ALA A 63 -1.28 -17.91 10.03
CA ALA A 63 -1.15 -19.33 10.26
C ALA A 63 -0.18 -19.99 9.26
N LEU A 64 -0.30 -19.65 7.97
CA LEU A 64 0.60 -20.14 6.93
C LEU A 64 2.03 -19.62 7.11
N GLY A 65 2.19 -18.34 7.42
CA GLY A 65 3.50 -17.71 7.67
C GLY A 65 4.25 -18.33 8.86
N GLY A 66 3.53 -18.67 9.93
CA GLY A 66 4.11 -19.33 11.10
C GLY A 66 4.49 -20.79 10.85
N THR A 67 3.69 -21.51 10.06
CA THR A 67 3.87 -22.95 9.81
C THR A 67 4.91 -23.22 8.72
N MET A 68 4.86 -22.44 7.63
CA MET A 68 5.70 -22.58 6.44
C MET A 68 6.48 -21.28 6.16
N PRO A 69 7.46 -20.88 6.99
CA PRO A 69 8.24 -19.66 6.74
C PRO A 69 9.14 -19.84 5.51
N THR A 70 8.82 -19.14 4.43
CA THR A 70 9.61 -19.09 3.19
C THR A 70 9.44 -17.73 2.53
N ASP A 71 10.42 -17.30 1.74
CA ASP A 71 10.18 -16.23 0.75
C ASP A 71 9.17 -16.67 -0.29
N ALA A 72 8.56 -15.68 -0.96
CA ALA A 72 7.47 -15.90 -1.91
C ALA A 72 6.32 -16.72 -1.31
N GLY A 73 5.91 -16.37 -0.09
CA GLY A 73 4.92 -17.10 0.68
C GLY A 73 3.64 -17.34 -0.13
N GLY A 74 3.12 -16.32 -0.83
CA GLY A 74 1.92 -16.45 -1.67
C GLY A 74 2.02 -17.61 -2.67
N PHE A 75 3.12 -17.68 -3.43
CA PHE A 75 3.38 -18.77 -4.36
C PHE A 75 3.49 -20.12 -3.68
N PHE A 76 4.34 -20.24 -2.66
CA PHE A 76 4.64 -21.54 -2.05
C PHE A 76 3.46 -22.10 -1.25
N TYR A 77 2.66 -21.25 -0.59
CA TYR A 77 1.44 -21.67 0.09
C TYR A 77 0.43 -22.22 -0.91
N THR A 78 0.19 -21.47 -1.98
CA THR A 78 -0.72 -21.89 -3.05
C THR A 78 -0.23 -23.18 -3.72
N LYS A 79 1.07 -23.30 -3.96
CA LYS A 79 1.66 -24.49 -4.57
C LYS A 79 1.50 -25.73 -3.69
N ASN A 80 1.76 -25.60 -2.39
CA ASN A 80 1.67 -26.72 -1.44
C ASN A 80 0.23 -27.17 -1.20
N LEU A 81 -0.75 -26.25 -1.28
CA LEU A 81 -2.15 -26.53 -1.02
C LEU A 81 -2.95 -26.91 -2.26
N LEU A 82 -2.74 -26.22 -3.38
CA LEU A 82 -3.56 -26.30 -4.59
C LEU A 82 -2.79 -26.77 -5.83
N GLY A 83 -1.49 -27.02 -5.69
CA GLY A 83 -0.62 -27.50 -6.76
C GLY A 83 -0.02 -26.40 -7.62
N LYS A 84 0.92 -26.82 -8.49
CA LYS A 84 1.78 -25.93 -9.27
C LYS A 84 1.03 -25.00 -10.23
N LYS A 85 -0.01 -25.48 -10.92
CA LYS A 85 -0.76 -24.66 -11.89
C LYS A 85 -1.47 -23.48 -11.22
N SER A 86 -2.15 -23.74 -10.11
CA SER A 86 -2.86 -22.73 -9.33
C SER A 86 -1.90 -21.68 -8.78
N ALA A 87 -0.74 -22.11 -8.30
CA ALA A 87 0.31 -21.21 -7.82
C ALA A 87 0.85 -20.29 -8.92
N THR A 88 1.04 -20.80 -10.14
CA THR A 88 1.47 -19.97 -11.27
C THR A 88 0.44 -18.91 -11.63
N ILE A 89 -0.84 -19.28 -11.71
CA ILE A 89 -1.91 -18.33 -11.99
C ILE A 89 -1.96 -17.27 -10.89
N ALA A 90 -1.97 -17.70 -9.63
CA ALA A 90 -1.97 -16.78 -8.49
C ALA A 90 -0.78 -15.81 -8.52
N SER A 91 0.45 -16.28 -8.74
CA SER A 91 1.62 -15.39 -8.83
C SER A 91 1.55 -14.42 -9.99
N LEU A 92 1.06 -14.86 -11.16
CA LEU A 92 0.88 -13.95 -12.30
C LEU A 92 -0.14 -12.85 -11.98
N LEU A 93 -1.24 -13.21 -11.32
CA LEU A 93 -2.25 -12.25 -10.87
C LEU A 93 -1.67 -11.28 -9.82
N VAL A 94 -0.88 -11.77 -8.86
CA VAL A 94 -0.18 -10.94 -7.87
C VAL A 94 0.81 -9.99 -8.53
N ILE A 95 1.58 -10.43 -9.53
CA ILE A 95 2.54 -9.59 -10.27
C ILE A 95 1.82 -8.45 -10.99
N ILE A 96 0.78 -8.77 -11.77
CA ILE A 96 -0.01 -7.76 -12.48
C ILE A 96 -0.68 -6.83 -11.45
N GLY A 97 -1.15 -7.41 -10.35
CA GLY A 97 -1.75 -6.74 -9.21
C GLY A 97 -0.86 -5.67 -8.60
N ALA A 98 0.34 -6.06 -8.22
CA ALA A 98 1.30 -5.19 -7.58
C ALA A 98 1.80 -4.08 -8.53
N ILE A 99 2.09 -4.41 -9.79
CA ILE A 99 2.50 -3.39 -10.79
C ILE A 99 1.40 -2.35 -10.96
N GLY A 100 0.18 -2.84 -11.07
CA GLY A 100 -0.97 -2.00 -11.24
C GLY A 100 -1.29 -1.11 -10.03
N ALA A 101 -1.19 -1.65 -8.81
CA ALA A 101 -1.28 -0.87 -7.58
C ALA A 101 -0.19 0.22 -7.53
N MET A 102 1.04 -0.10 -7.93
CA MET A 102 2.13 0.90 -8.05
C MET A 102 1.77 2.03 -9.02
N VAL A 103 1.13 1.74 -10.16
CA VAL A 103 0.67 2.77 -11.12
C VAL A 103 -0.41 3.65 -10.48
N SER A 104 -1.43 3.05 -9.86
CA SER A 104 -2.53 3.76 -9.20
C SER A 104 -2.05 4.68 -8.06
N VAL A 105 -1.13 4.18 -7.22
CA VAL A 105 -0.49 4.96 -6.15
C VAL A 105 0.30 6.14 -6.74
N SER A 106 1.05 5.90 -7.81
CA SER A 106 1.91 6.93 -8.41
C SER A 106 1.09 8.03 -9.10
N THR A 107 -0.05 7.69 -9.72
CA THR A 107 -0.96 8.68 -10.31
C THR A 107 -1.77 9.43 -9.25
N GLY A 108 -2.13 8.77 -8.15
CA GLY A 108 -2.84 9.39 -7.02
C GLY A 108 -2.02 10.45 -6.30
N VAL A 109 -0.72 10.24 -6.10
CA VAL A 109 0.15 11.26 -5.49
C VAL A 109 0.47 12.43 -6.44
N ALA A 110 0.27 12.26 -7.75
CA ALA A 110 0.54 13.33 -8.71
C ALA A 110 -0.33 14.57 -8.45
N ASP A 111 -1.54 14.42 -7.89
CA ASP A 111 -2.41 15.55 -7.52
C ASP A 111 -1.84 16.34 -6.33
N TYR A 112 -1.20 15.67 -5.37
CA TYR A 112 -0.50 16.32 -4.26
C TYR A 112 0.73 17.10 -4.73
N LEU A 113 1.44 16.58 -5.73
CA LEU A 113 2.64 17.21 -6.30
C LEU A 113 2.34 18.25 -7.37
N ASN A 114 1.13 18.28 -7.93
CA ASN A 114 0.74 19.22 -8.97
C ASN A 114 0.84 20.69 -8.50
N SER A 115 0.61 20.93 -7.20
CA SER A 115 0.80 22.25 -6.59
C SER A 115 2.24 22.79 -6.72
N TYR A 116 3.24 21.91 -6.70
CA TYR A 116 4.65 22.26 -6.84
C TYR A 116 5.13 22.24 -8.30
N PHE A 117 4.51 21.41 -9.13
CA PHE A 117 4.87 21.22 -10.54
C PHE A 117 3.66 21.36 -11.47
N PRO A 118 3.02 22.55 -11.55
CA PRO A 118 1.75 22.73 -12.25
C PRO A 118 1.86 22.53 -13.77
N THR A 119 3.06 22.73 -14.33
CA THR A 119 3.33 22.58 -15.77
C THR A 119 3.69 21.16 -16.19
N VAL A 120 3.92 20.25 -15.23
CA VAL A 120 4.34 18.89 -15.52
C VAL A 120 3.11 17.98 -15.64
N PRO A 121 2.94 17.27 -16.78
CA PRO A 121 1.86 16.29 -16.94
C PRO A 121 1.85 15.24 -15.81
N ARG A 122 0.65 14.91 -15.30
CA ARG A 122 0.46 13.92 -14.23
C ARG A 122 1.17 12.58 -14.49
N PRO A 123 1.14 11.99 -15.71
CA PRO A 123 1.85 10.74 -15.98
C PRO A 123 3.37 10.85 -15.79
N LEU A 124 3.97 12.00 -16.09
CA LEU A 124 5.42 12.20 -15.92
C LEU A 124 5.80 12.34 -14.45
N ILE A 125 4.96 12.97 -13.63
CA ILE A 125 5.15 13.02 -12.17
C ILE A 125 5.08 11.60 -11.59
N ALA A 126 4.07 10.82 -11.99
CA ALA A 126 3.91 9.42 -11.57
C ALA A 126 5.11 8.55 -11.98
N SER A 127 5.55 8.64 -13.24
CA SER A 127 6.75 7.92 -13.71
C SER A 127 8.02 8.37 -12.99
N GLY A 128 8.16 9.65 -12.68
CA GLY A 128 9.27 10.19 -11.89
C GLY A 128 9.38 9.54 -10.51
N LEU A 129 8.25 9.30 -9.84
CA LEU A 129 8.21 8.59 -8.55
C LEU A 129 8.65 7.12 -8.68
N ILE A 130 8.16 6.42 -9.70
CA ILE A 130 8.54 5.03 -9.97
C ILE A 130 10.05 4.94 -10.24
N LEU A 131 10.59 5.83 -11.07
CA LEU A 131 12.02 5.88 -11.41
C LEU A 131 12.89 6.25 -10.21
N LEU A 132 12.45 7.20 -9.37
CA LEU A 132 13.13 7.55 -8.13
C LEU A 132 13.23 6.35 -7.20
N THR A 133 12.10 5.64 -7.02
CA THR A 133 12.04 4.47 -6.14
C THR A 133 12.84 3.30 -6.73
N TRP A 134 12.80 3.11 -8.04
CA TRP A 134 13.64 2.15 -8.76
C TRP A 134 15.12 2.43 -8.53
N LEU A 135 15.57 3.69 -8.62
CA LEU A 135 16.96 4.08 -8.41
C LEU A 135 17.44 3.72 -7.00
N VAL A 136 16.61 3.98 -5.97
CA VAL A 136 16.91 3.60 -4.58
C VAL A 136 17.07 2.08 -4.46
N ASN A 137 16.17 1.31 -5.07
CA ASN A 137 16.24 -0.15 -5.04
C ASN A 137 17.41 -0.70 -5.86
N TRP A 138 17.81 -0.04 -6.93
CA TRP A 138 18.96 -0.42 -7.75
C TRP A 138 20.28 -0.28 -6.99
N LEU A 139 20.43 0.80 -6.20
CA LEU A 139 21.59 1.02 -5.33
C LEU A 139 21.74 -0.04 -4.23
N GLY A 140 20.61 -0.61 -3.76
CA GLY A 140 20.59 -1.82 -2.94
C GLY A 140 19.39 -1.90 -1.99
N VAL A 141 18.90 -3.12 -1.75
CA VAL A 141 17.72 -3.39 -0.90
C VAL A 141 17.93 -2.96 0.56
N ILE A 142 19.16 -3.01 1.09
CA ILE A 142 19.41 -2.58 2.47
C ILE A 142 19.23 -1.06 2.63
N ALA A 143 19.70 -0.28 1.65
CA ALA A 143 19.49 1.17 1.65
C ALA A 143 17.99 1.49 1.46
N SER A 144 17.33 0.77 0.56
CA SER A 144 15.88 0.85 0.35
C SER A 144 15.08 0.55 1.63
N ALA A 145 15.43 -0.50 2.39
CA ALA A 145 14.75 -0.84 3.64
C ALA A 145 14.92 0.23 4.73
N LYS A 146 16.10 0.87 4.82
CA LYS A 146 16.30 2.00 5.74
C LYS A 146 15.49 3.23 5.32
N PHE A 147 15.47 3.53 4.03
CA PHE A 147 14.66 4.61 3.47
C PHE A 147 13.17 4.37 3.72
N GLN A 148 12.71 3.12 3.55
CA GLN A 148 11.34 2.70 3.84
C GLN A 148 10.95 3.07 5.27
N VAL A 149 11.74 2.65 6.27
CA VAL A 149 11.42 2.92 7.68
C VAL A 149 11.35 4.42 7.96
N LEU A 150 12.27 5.22 7.40
CA LEU A 150 12.26 6.67 7.58
C LEU A 150 11.00 7.30 6.98
N ALA A 151 10.65 6.91 5.74
CA ALA A 151 9.45 7.39 5.06
C ALA A 151 8.17 6.99 5.81
N VAL A 152 8.12 5.77 6.37
CA VAL A 152 7.01 5.30 7.21
C VAL A 152 6.86 6.15 8.47
N VAL A 153 7.95 6.37 9.20
CA VAL A 153 7.92 7.22 10.40
C VAL A 153 7.41 8.62 10.05
N GLN A 154 7.87 9.18 8.93
CA GLN A 154 7.46 10.50 8.49
C GLN A 154 5.97 10.57 8.12
N PHE A 155 5.46 9.69 7.26
CA PHE A 155 4.06 9.80 6.86
C PHE A 155 3.10 9.40 7.99
N VAL A 156 3.46 8.42 8.81
CA VAL A 156 2.64 8.02 9.97
C VAL A 156 2.55 9.19 10.95
N SER A 157 3.66 9.85 11.26
CA SER A 157 3.61 11.04 12.12
C SER A 157 2.78 12.17 11.51
N ALA A 158 2.86 12.43 10.20
CA ALA A 158 1.99 13.38 9.52
C ALA A 158 0.50 13.04 9.67
N ILE A 159 0.11 11.77 9.49
CA ILE A 159 -1.27 11.31 9.68
C ILE A 159 -1.72 11.48 11.14
N PHE A 160 -0.88 11.06 12.10
CA PHE A 160 -1.22 11.16 13.52
C PHE A 160 -1.33 12.61 13.99
N ILE A 161 -0.54 13.54 13.45
CA ILE A 161 -0.70 14.97 13.70
C ILE A 161 -2.09 15.45 13.29
N VAL A 162 -2.56 15.07 12.09
CA VAL A 162 -3.91 15.43 11.61
C VAL A 162 -4.99 14.81 12.49
N ILE A 163 -4.85 13.52 12.83
CA ILE A 163 -5.80 12.81 13.71
C ILE A 163 -5.91 13.51 15.07
N ILE A 164 -4.78 13.75 15.73
CA ILE A 164 -4.73 14.34 17.08
C ILE A 164 -5.28 15.76 17.03
N ALA A 165 -4.87 16.58 16.05
CA ALA A 165 -5.35 17.94 15.91
C ALA A 165 -6.87 18.00 15.69
N GLY A 166 -7.41 17.10 14.85
CA GLY A 166 -8.86 17.00 14.65
C GLY A 166 -9.61 16.57 15.91
N ILE A 167 -9.14 15.55 16.62
CA ILE A 167 -9.77 15.09 17.86
C ILE A 167 -9.77 16.20 18.93
N ILE A 168 -8.63 16.85 19.15
CA ILE A 168 -8.51 17.97 20.12
C ILE A 168 -9.34 19.17 19.67
N GLY A 169 -9.40 19.42 18.36
CA GLY A 169 -10.22 20.47 17.75
C GLY A 169 -11.72 20.21 17.75
N GLY A 170 -12.17 19.05 18.23
CA GLY A 170 -13.59 18.71 18.36
C GLY A 170 -14.22 18.09 17.12
N ALA A 171 -13.42 17.54 16.20
CA ALA A 171 -13.93 16.81 15.03
C ALA A 171 -14.82 15.64 15.47
N SER A 172 -16.11 15.76 15.17
CA SER A 172 -17.12 14.75 15.51
C SER A 172 -18.09 14.60 14.34
N PRO A 173 -18.15 13.43 13.68
CA PRO A 173 -19.14 13.17 12.65
C PRO A 173 -20.57 13.35 13.18
N ASP A 174 -21.41 14.05 12.41
CA ASP A 174 -22.82 14.25 12.73
C ASP A 174 -23.67 13.11 12.14
N PHE A 175 -23.99 12.12 12.98
CA PHE A 175 -24.80 10.95 12.58
C PHE A 175 -26.28 11.24 12.42
N SER A 176 -26.74 12.46 12.73
CA SER A 176 -28.13 12.87 12.43
C SER A 176 -28.32 13.14 10.93
N GLN A 177 -27.25 13.39 10.19
CA GLN A 177 -27.31 13.58 8.75
C GLN A 177 -27.54 12.24 8.02
N PRO A 178 -28.41 12.22 7.00
CA PRO A 178 -28.63 11.01 6.22
C PRO A 178 -27.37 10.64 5.43
N LEU A 179 -27.23 9.34 5.13
CA LEU A 179 -26.19 8.87 4.21
C LEU A 179 -26.36 9.55 2.84
N PRO A 180 -25.35 10.26 2.32
CA PRO A 180 -25.48 11.06 1.08
C PRO A 180 -25.99 10.26 -0.11
N LYS A 181 -25.51 9.02 -0.27
CA LYS A 181 -25.90 8.09 -1.35
C LYS A 181 -26.61 6.83 -0.82
N GLY A 182 -27.14 6.88 0.40
CA GLY A 182 -27.78 5.74 1.05
C GLY A 182 -26.87 4.52 1.23
N LEU A 183 -27.49 3.35 1.47
CA LEU A 183 -26.77 2.08 1.61
C LEU A 183 -25.93 1.70 0.37
N PRO A 184 -26.40 1.90 -0.88
CA PRO A 184 -25.59 1.59 -2.05
C PRO A 184 -24.25 2.34 -2.08
N GLY A 185 -24.26 3.64 -1.77
CA GLY A 185 -23.02 4.43 -1.71
C GLY A 185 -22.10 4.04 -0.57
N PHE A 186 -22.65 3.60 0.57
CA PHE A 186 -21.86 3.04 1.67
C PHE A 186 -21.15 1.75 1.26
N LEU A 187 -21.85 0.84 0.59
CA LEU A 187 -21.27 -0.40 0.10
C LEU A 187 -20.21 -0.13 -0.96
N GLU A 188 -20.49 0.77 -1.90
CA GLU A 188 -19.52 1.19 -2.94
C GLU A 188 -18.25 1.78 -2.31
N ALA A 189 -18.38 2.68 -1.34
CA ALA A 189 -17.24 3.25 -0.63
C ALA A 189 -16.47 2.21 0.18
N SER A 190 -17.17 1.26 0.81
CA SER A 190 -16.53 0.16 1.55
C SER A 190 -15.75 -0.76 0.63
N VAL A 191 -16.29 -1.06 -0.55
CA VAL A 191 -15.61 -1.85 -1.59
C VAL A 191 -14.33 -1.15 -2.05
N ILE A 192 -14.38 0.17 -2.29
CA ILE A 192 -13.18 0.97 -2.60
C ILE A 192 -12.19 0.95 -1.42
N ALA A 193 -12.69 1.02 -0.19
CA ALA A 193 -11.86 0.97 1.00
C ALA A 193 -11.17 -0.38 1.21
N MET A 194 -11.73 -1.49 0.72
CA MET A 194 -11.09 -2.80 0.81
C MET A 194 -9.69 -2.79 0.19
N LEU A 195 -9.49 -1.98 -0.86
CA LEU A 195 -8.20 -1.79 -1.53
C LEU A 195 -7.12 -1.26 -0.59
N THR A 196 -7.51 -0.45 0.40
CA THR A 196 -6.57 0.12 1.36
C THR A 196 -6.01 -0.90 2.31
N TYR A 197 -6.70 -2.02 2.51
CA TYR A 197 -6.21 -3.09 3.36
C TYR A 197 -5.33 -4.09 2.60
N THR A 198 -5.26 -4.00 1.27
CA THR A 198 -4.41 -4.89 0.46
C THR A 198 -2.93 -4.70 0.82
N GLY A 199 -2.20 -5.82 0.92
CA GLY A 199 -0.76 -5.82 1.22
C GLY A 199 -0.43 -6.17 2.67
N PHE A 200 -1.40 -6.47 3.53
CA PHE A 200 -1.15 -6.94 4.91
C PHE A 200 -0.24 -8.19 4.97
N ASN A 201 -0.23 -8.98 3.90
CA ASN A 201 0.56 -10.21 3.74
C ASN A 201 1.95 -9.98 3.12
N ILE A 202 2.34 -8.75 2.78
CA ILE A 202 3.59 -8.45 2.08
C ILE A 202 4.83 -9.01 2.80
N ILE A 203 4.80 -9.08 4.13
CA ILE A 203 5.91 -9.62 4.89
C ILE A 203 6.15 -11.12 4.62
N GLY A 204 5.11 -11.85 4.18
CA GLY A 204 5.21 -13.23 3.73
C GLY A 204 6.08 -13.42 2.48
N GLU A 205 6.29 -12.36 1.70
CA GLU A 205 7.18 -12.38 0.53
C GLU A 205 8.66 -12.33 0.93
N LEU A 206 8.95 -11.87 2.14
CA LEU A 206 10.29 -11.65 2.70
C LEU A 206 10.60 -12.64 3.85
N GLY A 207 9.95 -13.81 3.87
CA GLY A 207 10.01 -14.76 4.98
C GLY A 207 11.41 -15.22 5.39
N ASP A 208 12.35 -15.39 4.45
CA ASP A 208 13.74 -15.77 4.74
C ASP A 208 14.60 -14.59 5.20
N GLU A 209 14.18 -13.34 4.97
CA GLU A 209 14.85 -12.11 5.44
C GLU A 209 14.42 -11.74 6.87
N VAL A 210 13.32 -12.30 7.37
CA VAL A 210 12.76 -12.06 8.71
C VAL A 210 13.48 -12.87 9.79
N ASN A 211 13.86 -12.20 10.88
CA ASN A 211 14.41 -12.82 12.08
C ASN A 211 13.32 -13.63 12.79
N ASN A 212 13.63 -14.87 13.18
CA ASN A 212 12.67 -15.79 13.81
C ASN A 212 11.29 -15.82 13.10
N PRO A 213 11.24 -16.22 11.81
CA PRO A 213 10.09 -15.98 10.94
C PRO A 213 8.84 -16.73 11.41
N ARG A 214 8.98 -17.92 12.01
CA ARG A 214 7.85 -18.68 12.59
C ARG A 214 7.04 -17.88 13.61
N LYS A 215 7.71 -16.99 14.37
CA LYS A 215 7.07 -16.12 15.37
C LYS A 215 6.77 -14.74 14.81
N ASN A 216 7.72 -14.14 14.09
CA ASN A 216 7.61 -12.75 13.70
C ASN A 216 6.74 -12.51 12.47
N LEU A 217 6.57 -13.47 11.55
CA LEU A 217 5.63 -13.33 10.44
C LEU A 217 4.18 -13.20 10.95
N PRO A 218 3.66 -14.11 11.80
CA PRO A 218 2.32 -13.96 12.36
C PRO A 218 2.12 -12.66 13.12
N LEU A 219 3.06 -12.30 14.00
CA LEU A 219 2.96 -11.09 14.81
C LEU A 219 2.97 -9.82 13.95
N THR A 220 3.79 -9.80 12.89
CA THR A 220 3.84 -8.66 11.97
C THR A 220 2.50 -8.45 11.28
N ILE A 221 1.88 -9.54 10.80
CA ILE A 221 0.58 -9.48 10.11
C ILE A 221 -0.51 -8.96 11.05
N ILE A 222 -0.59 -9.51 12.27
CA ILE A 222 -1.63 -9.14 13.24
C ILE A 222 -1.45 -7.70 13.74
N PHE A 223 -0.25 -7.34 14.21
CA PHE A 223 0.01 -5.99 14.72
C PHE A 223 -0.04 -4.93 13.62
N GLY A 224 0.50 -5.25 12.44
CA GLY A 224 0.43 -4.38 11.27
C GLY A 224 -1.01 -4.06 10.92
N LEU A 225 -1.86 -5.09 10.75
CA LEU A 225 -3.27 -4.90 10.43
C LEU A 225 -4.03 -4.12 11.51
N GLY A 226 -3.77 -4.39 12.79
CA GLY A 226 -4.39 -3.64 13.89
C GLY A 226 -4.08 -2.14 13.83
N ILE A 227 -2.82 -1.77 13.58
CA ILE A 227 -2.40 -0.37 13.40
C ILE A 227 -3.11 0.26 12.20
N ILE A 228 -3.21 -0.47 11.09
CA ILE A 228 -3.86 0.01 9.86
C ILE A 228 -5.35 0.30 10.11
N ILE A 229 -6.09 -0.64 10.72
CA ILE A 229 -7.52 -0.48 11.03
C ILE A 229 -7.77 0.75 11.91
N ILE A 230 -7.00 0.89 12.99
CA ILE A 230 -7.14 2.02 13.92
C ILE A 230 -6.85 3.34 13.20
N THR A 231 -5.81 3.37 12.37
CA THR A 231 -5.42 4.59 11.64
C THR A 231 -6.50 5.00 10.64
N TYR A 232 -7.00 4.07 9.83
CA TYR A 232 -8.03 4.37 8.83
C TYR A 232 -9.35 4.78 9.45
N PHE A 233 -9.79 4.11 10.51
CA PHE A 233 -10.97 4.51 11.26
C PHE A 233 -10.81 5.95 11.80
N SER A 234 -9.66 6.26 12.40
CA SER A 234 -9.39 7.57 12.99
C SER A 234 -9.32 8.69 11.95
N VAL A 235 -8.71 8.43 10.78
CA VAL A 235 -8.72 9.39 9.66
C VAL A 235 -10.15 9.60 9.15
N GLY A 236 -10.90 8.52 8.92
CA GLY A 236 -12.29 8.62 8.48
C GLY A 236 -13.15 9.42 9.46
N TRP A 237 -12.95 9.21 10.76
CA TRP A 237 -13.64 9.94 11.82
C TRP A 237 -13.33 11.43 11.77
N VAL A 238 -12.04 11.79 11.75
CA VAL A 238 -11.61 13.18 11.79
C VAL A 238 -12.01 13.92 10.51
N VAL A 239 -11.87 13.31 9.34
CA VAL A 239 -12.28 13.94 8.07
C VAL A 239 -13.79 14.14 8.02
N ALA A 240 -14.59 13.12 8.35
CA ALA A 240 -16.04 13.22 8.32
C ALA A 240 -16.61 14.16 9.40
N GLY A 241 -15.91 14.31 10.53
CA GLY A 241 -16.25 15.27 11.58
C GLY A 241 -15.78 16.70 11.31
N SER A 242 -14.99 16.92 10.25
CA SER A 242 -14.39 18.23 9.98
C SER A 242 -14.88 18.84 8.68
N LEU A 243 -15.07 18.06 7.62
CA LEU A 243 -15.47 18.55 6.32
C LEU A 243 -16.95 18.27 6.07
N SER A 244 -17.67 19.31 5.62
CA SER A 244 -19.03 19.17 5.09
C SER A 244 -19.01 18.40 3.76
N LEU A 245 -20.18 17.90 3.36
CA LEU A 245 -20.33 17.20 2.07
C LEU A 245 -19.93 18.09 0.88
N GLU A 246 -20.21 19.40 0.96
CA GLU A 246 -19.84 20.35 -0.08
C GLU A 246 -18.32 20.54 -0.17
N GLU A 247 -17.64 20.67 0.98
CA GLU A 247 -16.18 20.75 1.05
C GLU A 247 -15.53 19.47 0.52
N LEU A 248 -16.06 18.29 0.89
CA LEU A 248 -15.56 17.00 0.39
C LEU A 248 -15.68 16.87 -1.14
N ASN A 249 -16.76 17.39 -1.73
CA ASN A 249 -16.94 17.36 -3.20
C ASN A 249 -15.99 18.31 -3.94
N ARG A 250 -15.52 19.38 -3.29
CA ARG A 250 -14.57 20.35 -3.87
C ARG A 250 -13.11 19.98 -3.60
N SER A 251 -12.89 19.26 -2.50
CA SER A 251 -11.58 18.82 -2.03
C SER A 251 -10.95 17.81 -3.00
N LYS A 252 -9.72 18.10 -3.44
CA LYS A 252 -8.86 17.10 -4.09
C LYS A 252 -7.97 16.34 -3.10
N VAL A 253 -7.82 16.86 -1.89
CA VAL A 253 -6.84 16.40 -0.89
C VAL A 253 -7.43 16.47 0.53
N ALA A 254 -8.47 15.66 0.79
CA ALA A 254 -9.34 15.79 1.98
C ALA A 254 -8.60 15.75 3.32
N VAL A 255 -7.54 14.95 3.43
CA VAL A 255 -6.70 14.89 4.65
C VAL A 255 -5.99 16.22 4.89
N LEU A 256 -5.52 16.87 3.83
CA LEU A 256 -4.86 18.17 3.89
C LEU A 256 -5.85 19.29 4.23
N ASP A 257 -7.02 19.29 3.59
CA ASP A 257 -8.08 20.26 3.85
C ASP A 257 -8.60 20.16 5.28
N THR A 258 -8.66 18.94 5.82
CA THR A 258 -8.98 18.70 7.24
C THR A 258 -7.91 19.27 8.17
N ALA A 259 -6.63 19.11 7.81
CA ALA A 259 -5.54 19.66 8.60
C ALA A 259 -5.62 21.20 8.72
N LEU A 260 -6.00 21.89 7.64
CA LEU A 260 -6.15 23.35 7.63
C LEU A 260 -7.23 23.90 8.56
N LYS A 261 -8.18 23.06 9.01
CA LYS A 261 -9.19 23.48 9.99
C LYS A 261 -8.64 23.60 11.40
N TYR A 262 -7.58 22.87 11.73
CA TYR A 262 -7.05 22.76 13.10
C TYR A 262 -5.59 23.15 13.24
N LEU A 263 -4.84 23.18 12.14
CA LEU A 263 -3.40 23.41 12.14
C LEU A 263 -3.02 24.67 11.36
N PRO A 264 -1.93 25.36 11.76
CA PRO A 264 -1.43 26.50 11.03
C PRO A 264 -0.99 26.15 9.60
N PRO A 265 -1.11 27.06 8.61
CA PRO A 265 -0.82 26.76 7.20
C PRO A 265 0.58 26.20 6.90
N TRP A 266 1.58 26.48 7.74
CA TRP A 266 2.94 25.95 7.51
C TRP A 266 3.03 24.42 7.67
N THR A 267 2.10 23.79 8.38
CA THR A 267 2.07 22.33 8.56
C THR A 267 1.75 21.58 7.26
N LEU A 268 1.19 22.28 6.27
CA LEU A 268 0.87 21.73 4.95
C LEU A 268 2.07 21.08 4.28
N HIS A 269 3.25 21.70 4.37
CA HIS A 269 4.46 21.16 3.73
C HIS A 269 4.84 19.80 4.34
N TYR A 270 4.70 19.67 5.66
CA TYR A 270 4.99 18.42 6.36
C TYR A 270 3.98 17.31 6.03
N ILE A 271 2.69 17.66 5.93
CA ILE A 271 1.63 16.70 5.59
C ILE A 271 1.72 16.28 4.12
N ASN A 272 2.01 17.22 3.21
CA ASN A 272 2.26 16.92 1.80
C ASN A 272 3.50 16.03 1.62
N LEU A 273 4.56 16.26 2.40
CA LEU A 273 5.69 15.34 2.46
C LEU A 273 5.25 13.95 2.94
N GLY A 274 4.28 13.89 3.86
CA GLY A 274 3.62 12.65 4.28
C GLY A 274 3.01 11.88 3.11
N ALA A 275 2.20 12.54 2.28
CA ALA A 275 1.61 11.91 1.10
C ALA A 275 2.68 11.38 0.13
N LEU A 276 3.76 12.15 -0.10
CA LEU A 276 4.89 11.73 -0.94
C LEU A 276 5.62 10.52 -0.36
N SER A 277 5.99 10.57 0.92
CA SER A 277 6.67 9.47 1.61
C SER A 277 5.82 8.20 1.58
N ALA A 278 4.50 8.32 1.78
CA ALA A 278 3.58 7.20 1.75
C ALA A 278 3.44 6.60 0.33
N ALA A 279 3.50 7.43 -0.71
CA ALA A 279 3.55 6.94 -2.08
C ALA A 279 4.87 6.20 -2.38
N ILE A 280 6.02 6.75 -1.95
CA ILE A 280 7.30 6.06 -2.11
C ILE A 280 7.28 4.71 -1.38
N THR A 281 6.71 4.63 -0.17
CA THR A 281 6.69 3.37 0.58
C THR A 281 5.83 2.29 -0.06
N SER A 282 4.70 2.67 -0.67
CA SER A 282 3.84 1.74 -1.43
C SER A 282 4.50 1.29 -2.74
N VAL A 283 5.14 2.19 -3.48
CA VAL A 283 5.90 1.81 -4.70
C VAL A 283 7.09 0.93 -4.34
N ASN A 284 7.78 1.23 -3.24
CA ASN A 284 8.92 0.47 -2.78
C ASN A 284 8.54 -0.96 -2.36
N ALA A 285 7.38 -1.11 -1.73
CA ALA A 285 6.80 -2.42 -1.41
C ALA A 285 6.70 -3.34 -2.64
N VAL A 286 6.34 -2.79 -3.82
CA VAL A 286 6.28 -3.55 -5.07
C VAL A 286 7.67 -3.99 -5.55
N PHE A 287 8.68 -3.10 -5.45
CA PHE A 287 10.07 -3.44 -5.76
C PHE A 287 10.68 -4.45 -4.76
N LEU A 288 10.13 -4.54 -3.55
CA LEU A 288 10.49 -5.58 -2.60
C LEU A 288 9.81 -6.91 -2.96
N ALA A 289 8.50 -6.94 -3.14
CA ALA A 289 7.72 -8.18 -3.30
C ALA A 289 7.86 -8.84 -4.68
N VAL A 290 7.59 -8.12 -5.77
CA VAL A 290 7.43 -8.70 -7.12
C VAL A 290 8.67 -9.43 -7.63
N PRO A 291 9.91 -8.97 -7.37
CA PRO A 291 11.09 -9.74 -7.75
C PRO A 291 11.18 -11.12 -7.07
N ARG A 292 10.59 -11.32 -5.88
CA ARG A 292 10.54 -12.63 -5.21
C ARG A 292 9.53 -13.56 -5.86
N GLU A 293 8.42 -13.03 -6.37
CA GLU A 293 7.48 -13.79 -7.20
C GLU A 293 8.15 -14.27 -8.50
N PHE A 294 8.90 -13.41 -9.18
CA PHE A 294 9.71 -13.82 -10.34
C PHE A 294 10.76 -14.88 -9.97
N LEU A 295 11.35 -14.79 -8.78
CA LEU A 295 12.30 -15.79 -8.30
C LEU A 295 11.61 -17.13 -8.13
N ALA A 296 10.47 -17.18 -7.45
CA ALA A 296 9.72 -18.41 -7.23
C ALA A 296 9.28 -19.08 -8.55
N LEU A 297 8.82 -18.30 -9.52
CA LEU A 297 8.51 -18.78 -10.87
C LEU A 297 9.75 -19.31 -11.60
N SER A 298 10.90 -18.65 -11.44
CA SER A 298 12.17 -19.07 -12.05
C SER A 298 12.71 -20.35 -11.41
N GLU A 299 12.57 -20.54 -10.09
CA GLU A 299 12.90 -21.78 -9.39
C GLU A 299 12.13 -22.99 -9.93
N GLU A 300 10.90 -22.73 -10.39
CA GLU A 300 10.00 -23.72 -10.99
C GLU A 300 10.16 -23.88 -12.50
N LYS A 301 11.17 -23.24 -13.10
CA LYS A 301 11.48 -23.23 -14.54
C LYS A 301 10.35 -22.65 -15.42
N MET A 302 9.53 -21.76 -14.85
CA MET A 302 8.41 -21.11 -15.55
C MET A 302 8.80 -19.76 -16.14
N MET A 303 9.92 -19.20 -15.69
CA MET A 303 10.52 -17.98 -16.23
C MET A 303 12.03 -18.16 -16.44
N PRO A 304 12.64 -17.39 -17.37
CA PRO A 304 14.09 -17.39 -17.56
C PRO A 304 14.83 -16.97 -16.29
N THR A 305 15.82 -17.76 -15.86
CA THR A 305 16.60 -17.51 -14.63
C THR A 305 17.41 -16.21 -14.70
N GLN A 306 17.64 -15.67 -15.90
CA GLN A 306 18.31 -14.40 -16.13
C GLN A 306 17.59 -13.22 -15.46
N ILE A 307 16.26 -13.26 -15.37
CA ILE A 307 15.43 -12.20 -14.76
C ILE A 307 15.78 -12.01 -13.29
N VAL A 308 16.11 -13.10 -12.61
CA VAL A 308 16.41 -13.15 -11.17
C VAL A 308 17.89 -13.35 -10.87
N ARG A 309 18.75 -12.87 -11.77
CA ARG A 309 20.19 -12.81 -11.50
C ARG A 309 20.49 -11.70 -10.50
N PHE A 310 21.21 -12.03 -9.43
CA PHE A 310 21.67 -11.06 -8.44
C PHE A 310 22.62 -10.01 -9.01
N ASN A 311 22.61 -8.82 -8.40
CA ASN A 311 23.73 -7.88 -8.51
C ASN A 311 24.99 -8.40 -7.78
N SER A 312 26.12 -7.73 -7.98
CA SER A 312 27.42 -8.08 -7.36
C SER A 312 27.37 -8.13 -5.83
N LYS A 313 26.47 -7.37 -5.20
CA LYS A 313 26.28 -7.32 -3.75
C LYS A 313 25.27 -8.35 -3.20
N ARG A 314 24.64 -9.15 -4.08
CA ARG A 314 23.56 -10.11 -3.75
C ARG A 314 22.38 -9.50 -2.99
N GLN A 315 22.04 -8.25 -3.29
CA GLN A 315 20.99 -7.52 -2.58
C GLN A 315 19.70 -7.37 -3.39
N ASN A 316 19.76 -7.42 -4.72
CA ASN A 316 18.59 -7.20 -5.58
C ASN A 316 18.72 -7.97 -6.90
N PHE A 317 17.65 -7.91 -7.70
CA PHE A 317 17.53 -8.48 -9.04
C PHE A 317 17.41 -7.34 -10.07
N PRO A 318 18.53 -6.81 -10.62
CA PRO A 318 18.51 -5.60 -11.45
C PRO A 318 17.59 -5.68 -12.67
N LEU A 319 17.55 -6.83 -13.34
CA LEU A 319 16.71 -7.03 -14.52
C LEU A 319 15.22 -7.06 -14.15
N ALA A 320 14.85 -7.80 -13.09
CA ALA A 320 13.50 -7.82 -12.56
C ALA A 320 12.98 -6.42 -12.20
N ILE A 321 13.73 -5.65 -11.41
CA ILE A 321 13.30 -4.30 -11.00
C ILE A 321 13.24 -3.35 -12.20
N ALA A 322 14.11 -3.49 -13.20
CA ALA A 322 14.05 -2.71 -14.43
C ALA A 322 12.80 -3.03 -15.27
N ILE A 323 12.43 -4.31 -15.39
CA ILE A 323 11.21 -4.73 -16.08
C ILE A 323 9.98 -4.15 -15.37
N ILE A 324 9.92 -4.26 -14.04
CA ILE A 324 8.83 -3.71 -13.21
C ILE A 324 8.71 -2.19 -13.42
N SER A 325 9.82 -1.45 -13.39
CA SER A 325 9.80 0.00 -13.59
C SER A 325 9.39 0.40 -15.01
N ILE A 326 9.87 -0.33 -16.04
CA ILE A 326 9.52 -0.03 -17.44
C ILE A 326 8.03 -0.26 -17.66
N ILE A 327 7.49 -1.40 -17.21
CA ILE A 327 6.06 -1.68 -17.33
C ILE A 327 5.25 -0.65 -16.54
N GLY A 328 5.63 -0.33 -15.31
CA GLY A 328 4.97 0.69 -14.50
C GLY A 328 4.94 2.06 -15.20
N CYS A 329 6.08 2.54 -15.69
CA CYS A 329 6.17 3.82 -16.41
C CYS A 329 5.45 3.83 -17.76
N LEU A 330 5.31 2.69 -18.44
CA LEU A 330 4.50 2.60 -19.66
C LEU A 330 3.01 2.67 -19.30
N LEU A 331 2.59 1.96 -18.24
CA LEU A 331 1.20 1.92 -17.80
C LEU A 331 0.70 3.27 -17.24
N THR A 332 1.58 4.09 -16.65
CA THR A 332 1.20 5.46 -16.24
C THR A 332 0.83 6.35 -17.44
N LEU A 333 1.42 6.12 -18.62
CA LEU A 333 1.10 6.88 -19.85
C LEU A 333 -0.31 6.59 -20.37
N PHE A 334 -0.85 5.41 -20.09
CA PHE A 334 -2.23 5.05 -20.43
C PHE A 334 -3.27 5.64 -19.48
N ASN A 335 -2.83 6.40 -18.46
CA ASN A 335 -3.68 7.08 -17.49
C ASN A 335 -4.74 6.14 -16.90
N LEU A 336 -4.33 4.93 -16.51
CA LEU A 336 -5.20 3.95 -15.87
C LEU A 336 -5.84 4.58 -14.64
N ASP A 337 -7.16 4.61 -14.64
CA ASP A 337 -7.95 5.13 -13.53
C ASP A 337 -7.75 4.24 -12.29
N ALA A 338 -7.52 4.87 -11.14
CA ALA A 338 -7.42 4.19 -9.86
C ALA A 338 -8.71 3.43 -9.52
N GLU A 339 -9.87 3.92 -9.98
CA GLU A 339 -11.16 3.23 -9.83
C GLU A 339 -11.24 1.96 -10.70
N LEU A 340 -10.81 2.05 -11.96
CA LEU A 340 -10.76 0.89 -12.86
C LEU A 340 -9.83 -0.19 -12.29
N TRP A 341 -8.70 0.23 -11.74
CA TRP A 341 -7.82 -0.66 -11.00
C TRP A 341 -8.57 -1.32 -9.85
N GLY A 342 -9.16 -0.50 -8.98
CA GLY A 342 -9.92 -0.96 -7.81
C GLY A 342 -10.95 -2.03 -8.14
N PHE A 343 -11.64 -1.88 -9.28
CA PHE A 343 -12.57 -2.88 -9.78
C PHE A 343 -11.90 -4.24 -10.07
N PHE A 344 -10.73 -4.26 -10.72
CA PHE A 344 -9.99 -5.52 -10.96
C PHE A 344 -9.59 -6.22 -9.66
N CYS A 345 -9.17 -5.46 -8.64
CA CYS A 345 -8.87 -5.99 -7.30
C CYS A 345 -10.11 -6.64 -6.66
N VAL A 346 -11.23 -5.90 -6.65
CA VAL A 346 -12.47 -6.30 -5.97
C VAL A 346 -13.16 -7.48 -6.66
N ALA A 347 -13.09 -7.54 -8.00
CA ALA A 347 -13.69 -8.63 -8.77
C ALA A 347 -13.01 -9.99 -8.54
N GLY A 348 -12.00 -10.07 -7.67
CA GLY A 348 -11.23 -11.29 -7.40
C GLY A 348 -10.44 -11.75 -8.62
N LEU A 349 -10.21 -10.85 -9.57
CA LEU A 349 -9.34 -11.10 -10.71
C LEU A 349 -7.87 -11.01 -10.31
N MET A 350 -7.56 -10.62 -9.06
CA MET A 350 -6.22 -10.55 -8.48
C MET A 350 -6.20 -10.95 -7.02
#